data_AF-A0A5E3WLZ7-F1
#
_entry.id   AF-A0A5E3WLZ7-F1
#
_cell.length_a   1.000
_cell.length_b   1.000
_cell.length_c   1.000
_cell.angle_alpha   90.00
_cell.angle_beta   90.00
_cell.angle_gamma   90.00
#
_symmetry.space_group_name_H-M   'P 1'
#
loop_
_entity.id
_entity.type
_entity.pdbx_description
1 polymer ?
#
loop_
_entity_poly.entity_id
_entity_poly.type
_entity_poly.pdbx_seq_one_letter_code
_entity_poly.pdbx_strand_id
1 'polypeptide(L)'
;MNGSTSTPHYGPDEDAMTIFLERGFLASDLLTGLGYGVQLVLYGACARHLWTQRHTKRHSLFLLAYTSVVLIVETIFVAVQARDIQLATLFVITFLSDALVLWRCWVIWQSPWQGRWVVYFAVSIPFLMPITSFAMGTLWALESSQPDWTIYSALPWAFGISYFTISLSTNVILTLLIIGRLLQYRASIMSSLLASYAKHYLSLATILIESAALYSILAVCFLVLYAVNNGID
;
A
#
# COMPACT_ATOMS: atom_id res chain seq x y z
N MET A 1 -41.72 -25.21 -19.84
CA MET A 1 -40.54 -24.35 -20.11
C MET A 1 -40.64 -23.13 -19.21
N ASN A 2 -39.74 -23.04 -18.23
CA ASN A 2 -39.09 -21.80 -17.76
C ASN A 2 -38.27 -22.15 -16.51
N GLY A 3 -37.11 -22.75 -16.76
CA GLY A 3 -36.06 -22.86 -15.75
C GLY A 3 -35.40 -21.51 -15.61
N SER A 4 -35.84 -20.69 -14.66
CA SER A 4 -35.03 -19.57 -14.17
C SER A 4 -34.00 -20.16 -13.22
N THR A 5 -32.80 -20.41 -13.73
CA THR A 5 -31.62 -20.72 -12.92
C THR A 5 -31.33 -19.51 -12.03
N SER A 6 -31.89 -19.50 -10.82
CA SER A 6 -31.53 -18.53 -9.79
C SER A 6 -30.06 -18.76 -9.44
N THR A 7 -29.20 -17.88 -9.93
CA THR A 7 -27.79 -17.88 -9.54
C THR A 7 -27.72 -17.74 -8.03
N PRO A 8 -27.01 -18.61 -7.30
CA PRO A 8 -26.94 -18.55 -5.84
C PRO A 8 -26.42 -17.17 -5.42
N HIS A 9 -27.25 -16.44 -4.68
CA HIS A 9 -26.91 -15.13 -4.14
C HIS A 9 -26.09 -15.35 -2.86
N TYR A 10 -24.82 -14.93 -2.87
CA TYR A 10 -23.87 -15.16 -1.77
C TYR A 10 -23.72 -13.92 -0.85
N GLY A 11 -24.70 -13.02 -0.82
CA GLY A 11 -24.70 -11.85 0.05
C GLY A 11 -25.47 -12.10 1.36
N PRO A 12 -25.17 -11.36 2.43
CA PRO A 12 -26.06 -11.27 3.59
C PRO A 12 -27.45 -10.79 3.17
N ASP A 13 -28.51 -11.28 3.82
CA ASP A 13 -29.91 -10.96 3.52
C ASP A 13 -30.23 -9.54 4.05
N GLU A 14 -29.82 -8.54 3.29
CA GLU A 14 -29.98 -7.12 3.60
C GLU A 14 -31.02 -6.47 2.68
N ASP A 15 -31.65 -5.40 3.16
CA ASP A 15 -32.64 -4.70 2.37
C ASP A 15 -31.99 -4.01 1.15
N ALA A 16 -32.71 -4.01 0.03
CA ALA A 16 -32.20 -3.46 -1.23
C ALA A 16 -31.80 -1.97 -1.12
N MET A 17 -32.35 -1.24 -0.13
CA MET A 17 -31.98 0.14 0.15
C MET A 17 -30.57 0.24 0.75
N THR A 18 -30.23 -0.61 1.73
CA THR A 18 -28.87 -0.63 2.33
C THR A 18 -27.81 -0.97 1.29
N ILE A 19 -28.03 -2.01 0.47
CA ILE A 19 -27.10 -2.38 -0.61
C ILE A 19 -26.93 -1.24 -1.63
N PHE A 20 -28.01 -0.51 -1.95
CA PHE A 20 -27.95 0.64 -2.85
C PHE A 20 -27.16 1.80 -2.22
N LEU A 21 -27.37 2.06 -0.94
CA LEU A 21 -26.63 3.08 -0.19
C LEU A 21 -25.14 2.76 -0.15
N GLU A 22 -24.75 1.54 0.21
CA GLU A 22 -23.34 1.11 0.24
C GLU A 22 -22.64 1.30 -1.11
N ARG A 23 -23.29 0.87 -2.21
CA ARG A 23 -22.77 1.08 -3.57
C ARG A 23 -22.67 2.55 -3.93
N GLY A 24 -23.65 3.35 -3.50
CA GLY A 24 -23.66 4.81 -3.68
C GLY A 24 -22.50 5.48 -2.95
N PHE A 25 -22.25 5.08 -1.69
CA PHE A 25 -21.12 5.56 -0.91
C PHE A 25 -19.78 5.21 -1.56
N LEU A 26 -19.57 3.96 -1.98
CA LEU A 26 -18.35 3.54 -2.67
C LEU A 26 -18.11 4.29 -3.99
N ALA A 27 -19.16 4.49 -4.78
CA ALA A 27 -19.08 5.27 -6.02
C ALA A 27 -18.76 6.75 -5.74
N SER A 28 -19.31 7.30 -4.64
CA SER A 28 -19.07 8.69 -4.23
C SER A 28 -17.63 8.92 -3.76
N ASP A 29 -17.00 7.97 -3.07
CA ASP A 29 -15.60 8.06 -2.64
C ASP A 29 -14.65 8.14 -3.83
N LEU A 30 -14.87 7.31 -4.85
CA LEU A 30 -14.08 7.32 -6.09
C LEU A 30 -14.22 8.65 -6.84
N LEU A 31 -15.44 9.18 -6.92
CA LEU A 31 -15.72 10.45 -7.58
C LEU A 31 -15.08 11.61 -6.82
N THR A 32 -15.14 11.58 -5.49
CA THR A 32 -14.53 12.60 -4.60
C THR A 32 -13.01 12.59 -4.73
N GLY A 33 -12.37 11.41 -4.77
CA GLY A 33 -10.92 11.29 -4.97
C GLY A 33 -10.45 11.86 -6.32
N LEU A 34 -11.17 11.56 -7.41
CA LEU A 34 -10.90 12.15 -8.73
C LEU A 34 -11.13 13.66 -8.75
N GLY A 35 -12.24 14.12 -8.14
CA GLY A 35 -12.59 15.53 -8.03
C GLY A 35 -11.54 16.34 -7.27
N TYR A 36 -11.03 15.80 -6.16
CA TYR A 36 -9.97 16.42 -5.35
C TYR A 36 -8.68 16.62 -6.15
N GLY A 37 -8.29 15.63 -6.97
CA GLY A 37 -7.12 15.73 -7.85
C GLY A 37 -7.26 16.85 -8.90
N VAL A 38 -8.42 16.95 -9.54
CA VAL A 38 -8.72 18.02 -10.51
C VAL A 38 -8.75 19.39 -9.83
N GLN A 39 -9.39 19.49 -8.66
CA GLN A 39 -9.45 20.71 -7.85
C GLN A 39 -8.05 21.21 -7.46
N LEU A 40 -7.13 20.31 -7.08
CA LEU A 40 -5.74 20.66 -6.75
C LEU A 40 -4.97 21.22 -7.94
N VAL A 41 -5.11 20.61 -9.12
CA VAL A 41 -4.46 21.08 -10.35
C VAL A 41 -4.99 22.46 -10.74
N LEU A 42 -6.31 22.64 -10.69
CA LEU A 42 -6.96 23.92 -10.96
C LEU A 42 -6.55 24.98 -9.95
N TYR A 43 -6.52 24.66 -8.65
CA TYR A 43 -6.04 25.55 -7.61
C TYR A 43 -4.58 25.95 -7.85
N GLY A 44 -3.70 25.01 -8.16
CA GLY A 44 -2.29 25.30 -8.47
C GLY A 44 -2.11 26.21 -9.67
N ALA A 45 -2.88 25.99 -10.74
CA ALA A 45 -2.87 26.83 -11.95
C ALA A 45 -3.42 28.24 -11.65
N CYS A 46 -4.56 28.33 -10.97
CA CYS A 46 -5.18 29.60 -10.58
C CYS A 46 -4.33 30.39 -9.58
N ALA A 47 -3.77 29.73 -8.57
CA ALA A 47 -2.87 30.36 -7.60
C ALA A 47 -1.62 30.90 -8.28
N ARG A 48 -0.99 30.14 -9.17
CA ARG A 48 0.19 30.62 -9.93
C ARG A 48 -0.16 31.82 -10.81
N HIS A 49 -1.30 31.80 -11.49
CA HIS A 49 -1.75 32.90 -12.34
C HIS A 49 -2.12 34.15 -11.52
N LEU A 50 -2.93 34.02 -10.48
CA LEU A 50 -3.36 35.15 -9.64
C LEU A 50 -2.20 35.71 -8.79
N TRP A 51 -1.22 34.90 -8.41
CA TRP A 51 -0.05 35.35 -7.66
C TRP A 51 0.80 36.34 -8.46
N THR A 52 0.89 36.16 -9.79
CA THR A 52 1.57 37.13 -10.67
C THR A 52 0.84 38.47 -10.78
N GLN A 53 -0.46 38.51 -10.47
CA GLN A 53 -1.29 39.72 -10.53
C GLN A 53 -1.70 40.25 -9.13
N ARG A 54 -1.08 39.74 -8.05
CA ARG A 54 -1.55 39.93 -6.67
C ARG A 54 -1.64 41.40 -6.22
N HIS A 55 -0.85 42.27 -6.84
CA HIS A 55 -0.77 43.69 -6.47
C HIS A 55 -1.78 44.58 -7.21
N THR A 56 -2.41 44.10 -8.28
CA THR A 56 -3.14 44.96 -9.22
C THR A 56 -4.66 44.92 -9.02
N LYS A 57 -5.24 43.85 -8.46
CA LYS A 57 -6.71 43.71 -8.30
C LYS A 57 -7.09 42.99 -7.00
N ARG A 58 -7.83 43.69 -6.10
CA ARG A 58 -8.36 43.14 -4.84
C ARG A 58 -9.30 41.94 -5.04
N HIS A 59 -10.01 41.88 -6.16
CA HIS A 59 -10.86 40.74 -6.54
C HIS A 59 -10.07 39.44 -6.73
N SER A 60 -8.84 39.51 -7.23
CA SER A 60 -7.97 38.34 -7.38
C SER A 60 -7.62 37.74 -6.01
N LEU A 61 -7.39 38.58 -5.00
CA LEU A 61 -7.12 38.11 -3.64
C LEU A 61 -8.36 37.43 -3.02
N PHE A 62 -9.56 37.98 -3.26
CA PHE A 62 -10.82 37.39 -2.79
C PHE A 62 -11.10 36.03 -3.42
N LEU A 63 -10.87 35.88 -4.73
CA LEU A 63 -11.02 34.62 -5.44
C LEU A 63 -10.02 33.56 -4.95
N LEU A 64 -8.78 33.96 -4.65
CA LEU A 64 -7.76 33.05 -4.11
C LEU A 64 -8.10 32.60 -2.68
N ALA A 65 -8.62 33.52 -1.85
CA ALA A 65 -9.11 33.17 -0.51
C ALA A 65 -10.29 32.19 -0.59
N TYR A 66 -11.27 32.44 -1.46
CA TYR A 66 -12.40 31.54 -1.67
C TYR A 66 -11.97 30.13 -2.10
N THR A 67 -11.11 30.00 -3.12
CA THR A 67 -10.65 28.69 -3.59
C THR A 67 -9.79 27.96 -2.55
N SER A 68 -9.02 28.69 -1.74
CA SER A 68 -8.29 28.10 -0.61
C SER A 68 -9.23 27.58 0.48
N VAL A 69 -10.31 28.28 0.80
CA VAL A 69 -11.31 27.82 1.78
C VAL A 69 -12.00 26.56 1.30
N VAL A 70 -12.42 26.51 0.03
CA VAL A 70 -13.01 25.29 -0.55
C VAL A 70 -12.02 24.12 -0.51
N LEU A 71 -10.75 24.36 -0.84
CA LEU A 71 -9.72 23.31 -0.75
C LEU A 71 -9.53 22.81 0.68
N ILE A 72 -9.54 23.69 1.68
CA ILE A 72 -9.42 23.32 3.10
C ILE A 72 -10.59 22.46 3.55
N VAL A 73 -11.82 22.85 3.20
CA VAL A 73 -13.03 22.10 3.58
C VAL A 73 -13.02 20.70 2.95
N GLU A 74 -12.68 20.60 1.66
CA GLU A 74 -12.51 19.32 0.95
C GLU A 74 -11.39 18.47 1.57
N THR A 75 -10.27 19.09 1.94
CA THR A 75 -9.15 18.38 2.59
C THR A 75 -9.57 17.81 3.95
N ILE A 76 -10.36 18.54 4.73
CA ILE A 76 -10.89 18.06 6.02
C ILE A 76 -11.83 16.88 5.79
N PHE A 77 -12.72 16.95 4.80
CA PHE A 77 -13.64 15.86 4.47
C PHE A 77 -12.89 14.58 4.07
N VAL A 78 -11.94 14.70 3.12
CA VAL A 78 -11.10 13.57 2.69
C VAL A 78 -10.23 13.05 3.84
N ALA A 79 -9.72 13.91 4.71
CA ALA A 79 -8.90 13.49 5.85
C ALA A 79 -9.71 12.73 6.92
N VAL A 80 -10.96 13.11 7.14
CA VAL A 80 -11.87 12.39 8.04
C VAL A 80 -12.18 11.03 7.45
N GLN A 81 -12.56 10.97 6.18
CA GLN A 81 -12.87 9.71 5.49
C GLN A 81 -11.65 8.77 5.38
N ALA A 82 -10.45 9.33 5.18
CA ALA A 82 -9.22 8.56 5.14
C ALA A 82 -8.90 7.85 6.45
N ARG A 83 -9.41 8.32 7.60
CA ARG A 83 -9.21 7.67 8.91
C ARG A 83 -9.89 6.31 8.96
N ASP A 84 -11.09 6.22 8.40
CA ASP A 84 -11.90 5.00 8.43
C ASP A 84 -11.37 3.96 7.42
N ILE A 85 -10.78 4.42 6.31
CA ILE A 85 -10.27 3.58 5.21
C ILE A 85 -8.76 3.26 5.38
N GLN A 86 -8.12 3.84 6.40
CA GLN A 86 -6.67 3.76 6.60
C GLN A 86 -6.19 2.31 6.74
N LEU A 87 -6.89 1.50 7.54
CA LEU A 87 -6.51 0.12 7.83
C LEU A 87 -6.56 -0.76 6.58
N ALA A 88 -7.66 -0.68 5.82
CA ALA A 88 -7.85 -1.43 4.59
C ALA A 88 -6.82 -1.03 3.52
N THR A 89 -6.56 0.27 3.38
CA THR A 89 -5.58 0.78 2.41
C THR A 89 -4.17 0.31 2.74
N LEU A 90 -3.77 0.42 4.02
CA LEU A 90 -2.46 -0.07 4.47
C LEU A 90 -2.34 -1.58 4.24
N PHE A 91 -3.36 -2.36 4.60
CA PHE A 91 -3.36 -3.80 4.41
C PHE A 91 -3.20 -4.21 2.93
N VAL A 92 -3.98 -3.59 2.03
CA VAL A 92 -3.92 -3.89 0.60
C VAL A 92 -2.56 -3.52 0.00
N ILE A 93 -2.01 -2.35 0.35
CA ILE A 93 -0.70 -1.91 -0.16
C ILE A 93 0.42 -2.83 0.37
N THR A 94 0.40 -3.20 1.66
CA THR A 94 1.38 -4.12 2.23
C THR A 94 1.30 -5.50 1.57
N PHE A 95 0.11 -6.04 1.38
CA PHE A 95 -0.08 -7.34 0.75
C PHE A 95 0.39 -7.36 -0.70
N LEU A 96 0.05 -6.31 -1.47
CA LEU A 96 0.54 -6.15 -2.85
C LEU A 96 2.06 -6.01 -2.89
N SER A 97 2.66 -5.29 -1.94
CA SER A 97 4.11 -5.17 -1.83
C SER A 97 4.76 -6.53 -1.54
N ASP A 98 4.29 -7.27 -0.54
CA ASP A 98 4.83 -8.57 -0.16
C ASP A 98 4.71 -9.59 -1.31
N ALA A 99 3.57 -9.58 -2.02
CA ALA A 99 3.36 -10.43 -3.20
C ALA A 99 4.32 -10.09 -4.35
N LEU A 100 4.58 -8.79 -4.61
CA LEU A 100 5.54 -8.35 -5.62
C LEU A 100 6.96 -8.80 -5.27
N VAL A 101 7.39 -8.71 -4.01
CA VAL A 101 8.74 -9.14 -3.59
C VAL A 101 8.88 -10.66 -3.67
N LEU A 102 7.86 -11.43 -3.29
CA LEU A 102 7.83 -12.88 -3.46
C LEU A 102 7.91 -13.32 -4.92
N TRP A 103 7.11 -12.69 -5.79
CA TRP A 103 7.17 -12.94 -7.24
C TRP A 103 8.58 -12.75 -7.78
N ARG A 104 9.28 -11.71 -7.32
CA ARG A 104 10.65 -11.42 -7.73
C ARG A 104 11.64 -12.46 -7.25
N CYS A 105 11.55 -12.88 -5.98
CA CYS A 105 12.36 -13.99 -5.49
C CYS A 105 12.13 -15.27 -6.28
N TRP A 106 10.88 -15.58 -6.60
CA TRP A 106 10.52 -16.73 -7.42
C TRP A 106 11.14 -16.65 -8.82
N VAL A 107 10.99 -15.54 -9.53
CA VAL A 107 11.54 -15.35 -10.88
C VAL A 107 13.07 -15.44 -10.89
N ILE A 108 13.75 -14.84 -9.91
CA ILE A 108 15.22 -14.86 -9.82
C ILE A 108 15.76 -16.27 -9.54
N TRP A 109 14.97 -17.13 -8.90
CA TRP A 109 15.37 -18.50 -8.56
C TRP A 109 14.99 -19.58 -9.55
N GLN A 110 14.34 -19.24 -10.66
CA GLN A 110 14.11 -20.17 -11.78
C GLN A 110 15.38 -20.53 -12.58
N SER A 111 16.57 -20.15 -12.07
CA SER A 111 17.84 -20.47 -12.72
C SER A 111 18.19 -21.95 -12.63
N PRO A 112 18.50 -22.61 -13.76
CA PRO A 112 18.82 -24.04 -13.80
C PRO A 112 20.19 -24.41 -13.18
N TRP A 113 20.98 -23.43 -12.72
CA TRP A 113 22.37 -23.61 -12.29
C TRP A 113 22.59 -24.02 -10.81
N GLN A 114 21.53 -24.34 -10.06
CA GLN A 114 21.64 -24.63 -8.63
C GLN A 114 20.83 -25.86 -8.20
N GLY A 115 21.30 -26.56 -7.16
CA GLY A 115 20.61 -27.71 -6.59
C GLY A 115 19.19 -27.35 -6.14
N ARG A 116 18.19 -28.05 -6.68
CA ARG A 116 16.75 -27.83 -6.43
C ARG A 116 16.40 -27.67 -4.95
N TRP A 117 17.09 -28.35 -4.05
CA TRP A 117 16.83 -28.31 -2.61
C TRP A 117 17.10 -26.94 -1.96
N VAL A 118 18.17 -26.23 -2.35
CA VAL A 118 18.46 -24.88 -1.84
C VAL A 118 17.39 -23.89 -2.29
N VAL A 119 16.87 -24.08 -3.51
CA VAL A 119 15.78 -23.29 -4.09
C VAL A 119 14.47 -23.52 -3.33
N TYR A 120 14.15 -24.76 -2.97
CA TYR A 120 12.95 -25.04 -2.19
C TYR A 120 13.03 -24.47 -0.78
N PHE A 121 14.14 -24.71 -0.05
CA PHE A 121 14.27 -24.29 1.34
C PHE A 121 14.23 -22.79 1.55
N ALA A 122 14.88 -22.03 0.68
CA ALA A 122 15.05 -20.61 0.95
C ALA A 122 13.97 -19.73 0.24
N VAL A 123 13.04 -20.34 -0.51
CA VAL A 123 11.80 -19.72 -1.02
C VAL A 123 10.60 -20.13 -0.16
N SER A 124 10.62 -21.33 0.43
CA SER A 124 9.54 -21.77 1.32
C SER A 124 9.45 -20.94 2.60
N ILE A 125 10.59 -20.55 3.19
CA ILE A 125 10.62 -19.71 4.41
C ILE A 125 9.93 -18.35 4.18
N PRO A 126 10.28 -17.56 3.15
CA PRO A 126 9.57 -16.31 2.87
C PRO A 126 8.11 -16.48 2.46
N PHE A 127 7.70 -17.63 1.93
CA PHE A 127 6.30 -17.87 1.54
C PHE A 127 5.36 -18.09 2.74
N LEU A 128 5.91 -18.57 3.86
CA LEU A 128 5.14 -18.81 5.10
C LEU A 128 4.86 -17.51 5.88
N MET A 129 5.77 -16.53 5.82
CA MET A 129 5.60 -15.27 6.57
C MET A 129 4.39 -14.40 6.15
N PRO A 130 4.06 -14.23 4.85
CA PRO A 130 2.88 -13.46 4.46
C PRO A 130 1.56 -14.15 4.82
N ILE A 131 1.56 -15.48 4.98
CA ILE A 131 0.38 -16.20 5.52
C ILE A 131 0.14 -15.80 6.97
N THR A 132 1.20 -15.75 7.78
CA THR A 132 1.14 -15.27 9.17
C THR A 132 0.77 -13.79 9.24
N SER A 133 1.31 -12.96 8.34
CA SER A 133 0.96 -11.53 8.23
C SER A 133 -0.52 -11.34 7.87
N PHE A 134 -1.03 -12.13 6.93
CA PHE A 134 -2.45 -12.14 6.56
C PHE A 134 -3.35 -12.54 7.73
N ALA A 135 -2.96 -13.57 8.49
CA ALA A 135 -3.68 -13.99 9.69
C ALA A 135 -3.69 -12.90 10.78
N MET A 136 -2.56 -12.24 11.04
CA MET A 136 -2.50 -11.15 12.03
C MET A 136 -3.25 -9.89 11.57
N GLY A 137 -3.19 -9.54 10.29
CA GLY A 137 -3.93 -8.40 9.74
C GLY A 137 -5.44 -8.61 9.72
N THR A 138 -5.91 -9.84 9.45
CA THR A 138 -7.33 -10.19 9.55
C THR A 138 -7.82 -10.15 11.00
N LEU A 139 -7.04 -10.65 11.96
CA LEU A 139 -7.36 -10.52 13.39
C LEU A 139 -7.40 -9.06 13.84
N TRP A 140 -6.44 -8.24 13.42
CA TRP A 140 -6.42 -6.82 13.73
C TRP A 140 -7.67 -6.09 13.20
N ALA A 141 -8.12 -6.43 12.00
CA ALA A 141 -9.34 -5.87 11.41
C ALA A 141 -10.61 -6.30 12.15
N LEU A 142 -10.70 -7.57 12.55
CA LEU A 142 -11.85 -8.11 13.29
C LEU A 142 -11.98 -7.48 14.68
N GLU A 143 -10.86 -7.38 15.42
CA GLU A 143 -10.84 -6.80 16.76
C GLU A 143 -11.09 -5.28 16.71
N SER A 144 -10.60 -4.58 15.67
CA SER A 144 -10.85 -3.14 15.49
C SER A 144 -12.30 -2.81 15.10
N SER A 145 -13.07 -3.81 14.66
CA SER A 145 -14.48 -3.64 14.26
C SER A 145 -15.47 -3.89 15.42
N GLN A 146 -14.99 -4.31 16.59
CA GLN A 146 -15.85 -4.54 17.75
C GLN A 146 -16.18 -3.22 18.48
N PRO A 147 -17.46 -2.96 18.83
CA PRO A 147 -17.88 -1.70 19.45
C PRO A 147 -17.34 -1.48 20.88
N ASP A 148 -16.92 -2.54 21.57
CA ASP A 148 -16.36 -2.47 22.93
C ASP A 148 -14.86 -2.09 22.97
N TRP A 149 -14.15 -2.20 21.84
CA TRP A 149 -12.71 -2.02 21.75
C TRP A 149 -12.39 -0.89 20.77
N THR A 150 -11.85 0.22 21.27
CA THR A 150 -11.32 1.27 20.39
C THR A 150 -10.01 0.81 19.75
N ILE A 151 -9.63 1.40 18.61
CA ILE A 151 -8.38 1.13 17.86
C ILE A 151 -7.11 1.25 18.75
N TYR A 152 -7.23 1.94 19.89
CA TYR A 152 -6.17 2.22 20.87
C TYR A 152 -6.18 1.31 22.10
N SER A 153 -7.09 0.33 22.16
CA SER A 153 -7.08 -0.67 23.23
C SER A 153 -5.86 -1.60 23.11
N ALA A 154 -5.41 -2.18 24.22
CA ALA A 154 -4.14 -2.91 24.27
C ALA A 154 -4.07 -4.16 23.37
N LEU A 155 -5.22 -4.76 23.03
CA LEU A 155 -5.31 -6.00 22.24
C LEU A 155 -5.13 -5.74 20.72
N PRO A 156 -5.93 -4.88 20.06
CA PRO A 156 -5.71 -4.53 18.65
C PRO A 156 -4.33 -3.91 18.40
N TRP A 157 -3.80 -3.17 19.38
CA TRP A 157 -2.47 -2.57 19.29
C TRP A 157 -1.34 -3.60 19.18
N ALA A 158 -1.39 -4.67 19.98
CA ALA A 158 -0.41 -5.76 19.93
C ALA A 158 -0.45 -6.52 18.60
N PHE A 159 -1.63 -6.69 18.01
CA PHE A 159 -1.79 -7.29 16.68
C PHE A 159 -1.23 -6.40 15.58
N GLY A 160 -1.46 -5.09 15.63
CA GLY A 160 -0.89 -4.13 14.69
C GLY A 160 0.64 -4.14 14.69
N ILE A 161 1.28 -4.05 15.87
CA ILE A 161 2.76 -4.10 15.97
C ILE A 161 3.31 -5.42 15.46
N SER A 162 2.66 -6.55 15.80
CA SER A 162 3.07 -7.87 15.33
C SER A 162 2.97 -7.98 13.81
N TYR A 163 1.87 -7.49 13.22
CA TYR A 163 1.64 -7.42 11.77
C TYR A 163 2.76 -6.63 11.06
N PHE A 164 3.03 -5.41 11.50
CA PHE A 164 4.06 -4.57 10.88
C PHE A 164 5.47 -5.14 11.06
N THR A 165 5.77 -5.74 12.21
CA THR A 165 7.09 -6.35 12.47
C THR A 165 7.34 -7.56 11.59
N ILE A 166 6.34 -8.42 11.40
CA ILE A 166 6.42 -9.60 10.52
C ILE A 166 6.58 -9.16 9.06
N SER A 167 5.79 -8.18 8.60
CA SER A 167 5.89 -7.68 7.22
C SER A 167 7.24 -7.02 6.95
N LEU A 168 7.76 -6.20 7.87
CA LEU A 168 9.10 -5.61 7.74
C LEU A 168 10.20 -6.67 7.70
N SER A 169 10.14 -7.66 8.59
CA SER A 169 11.12 -8.76 8.63
C SER A 169 11.13 -9.54 7.32
N THR A 170 9.96 -9.79 6.75
CA THR A 170 9.79 -10.47 5.46
C THR A 170 10.44 -9.67 4.33
N ASN A 171 10.19 -8.36 4.28
CA ASN A 171 10.78 -7.47 3.28
C ASN A 171 12.32 -7.38 3.40
N VAL A 172 12.86 -7.30 4.63
CA VAL A 172 14.31 -7.28 4.86
C VAL A 172 14.97 -8.59 4.44
N ILE A 173 14.43 -9.74 4.84
CA ILE A 173 14.98 -11.06 4.50
C ILE A 173 14.95 -11.29 2.99
N LEU A 174 13.83 -10.99 2.33
CA LEU A 174 13.72 -11.10 0.88
C LEU A 174 14.70 -10.19 0.15
N THR A 175 14.87 -8.95 0.62
CA THR A 175 15.83 -8.00 0.04
C THR A 175 17.27 -8.51 0.17
N LEU A 176 17.65 -9.06 1.33
CA LEU A 176 18.96 -9.67 1.54
C LEU A 176 19.18 -10.89 0.64
N LEU A 177 18.17 -11.75 0.47
CA LEU A 177 18.23 -12.88 -0.45
C LEU A 177 18.43 -12.43 -1.90
N ILE A 178 17.70 -11.40 -2.34
CA ILE A 178 17.82 -10.84 -3.69
C ILE A 178 19.21 -10.26 -3.91
N ILE A 179 19.73 -9.46 -2.96
CA ILE A 179 21.07 -8.86 -3.05
C ILE A 179 22.14 -9.95 -3.07
N GLY A 180 22.09 -10.92 -2.15
CA GLY A 180 23.04 -12.03 -2.11
C GLY A 180 23.06 -12.81 -3.43
N ARG A 181 21.89 -13.03 -4.02
CA ARG A 181 21.76 -13.69 -5.32
C ARG A 181 22.30 -12.86 -6.47
N LEU A 182 22.06 -11.55 -6.46
CA LEU A 182 22.61 -10.60 -7.44
C LEU A 182 24.13 -10.61 -7.44
N LEU A 183 24.73 -10.67 -6.26
CA LEU A 183 26.19 -10.74 -6.07
C LEU A 183 26.76 -12.08 -6.55
N GLN A 184 26.10 -13.21 -6.24
CA GLN A 184 26.48 -14.53 -6.77
C GLN A 184 26.40 -14.57 -8.31
N TYR A 185 25.35 -14.01 -8.88
CA TYR A 185 25.19 -13.90 -10.33
C TYR A 185 26.26 -13.03 -10.96
N ARG A 186 26.59 -11.89 -10.34
CA ARG A 186 27.67 -11.01 -10.80
C ARG A 186 29.02 -11.74 -10.78
N ALA A 187 29.31 -12.47 -9.71
CA ALA A 187 30.54 -13.26 -9.58
C ALA A 187 30.61 -14.39 -10.62
N SER A 188 29.49 -15.07 -10.90
CA SER A 188 29.40 -16.18 -11.85
C SER A 188 29.34 -15.74 -13.32
N ILE A 189 28.83 -14.54 -13.62
CA ILE A 189 28.80 -13.97 -14.98
C ILE A 189 30.15 -13.33 -15.32
N MET A 190 30.86 -12.75 -14.35
CA MET A 190 32.22 -12.26 -14.58
C MET A 190 33.20 -13.37 -14.97
N SER A 191 32.90 -14.64 -14.66
CA SER A 191 33.70 -15.79 -15.10
C SER A 191 33.29 -16.36 -16.47
N SER A 192 32.14 -15.97 -17.05
CA SER A 192 31.64 -16.50 -18.33
C SER A 192 31.10 -15.42 -19.27
N LEU A 193 31.81 -15.22 -20.38
CA LEU A 193 31.65 -14.15 -21.39
C LEU A 193 30.27 -14.09 -22.08
N LEU A 194 29.29 -13.39 -21.49
CA LEU A 194 28.18 -12.74 -22.24
C LEU A 194 27.53 -11.58 -21.45
N ALA A 195 28.31 -10.55 -21.12
CA ALA A 195 27.92 -9.45 -20.23
C ALA A 195 26.80 -8.51 -20.74
N SER A 196 26.37 -8.61 -22.01
CA SER A 196 25.43 -7.64 -22.61
C SER A 196 23.96 -7.90 -22.27
N TYR A 197 23.50 -9.16 -22.33
CA TYR A 197 22.10 -9.52 -22.02
C TYR A 197 21.81 -9.47 -20.51
N ALA A 198 22.78 -9.84 -19.67
CA ALA A 198 22.63 -9.81 -18.22
C ALA A 198 22.42 -8.39 -17.66
N LYS A 199 23.04 -7.37 -18.26
CA LYS A 199 22.94 -5.97 -17.80
C LYS A 199 21.51 -5.43 -17.83
N HIS A 200 20.73 -5.76 -18.86
CA HIS A 200 19.36 -5.29 -19.00
C HIS A 200 18.43 -5.91 -17.93
N TYR A 201 18.56 -7.22 -17.68
CA TYR A 201 17.80 -7.90 -16.62
C TYR A 201 18.18 -7.39 -15.22
N LEU A 202 19.48 -7.20 -14.97
CA LEU A 202 19.98 -6.68 -13.69
C LEU A 202 19.51 -5.24 -13.45
N SER A 203 19.52 -4.38 -14.48
CA SER A 203 19.05 -3.00 -14.35
C SER A 203 17.56 -2.90 -14.05
N LEU A 204 16.71 -3.66 -14.75
CA LEU A 204 15.28 -3.75 -14.46
C LEU A 204 15.01 -4.29 -13.05
N ALA A 205 15.73 -5.33 -12.65
CA ALA A 205 15.63 -5.86 -11.30
C ALA A 205 16.00 -4.80 -10.26
N THR A 206 17.11 -4.07 -10.44
CA THR A 206 17.58 -3.01 -9.54
C THR A 206 16.58 -1.86 -9.41
N ILE A 207 16.02 -1.36 -10.51
CA ILE A 207 15.01 -0.28 -10.49
C ILE A 207 13.80 -0.72 -9.66
N LEU A 208 13.35 -1.96 -9.83
CA LEU A 208 12.27 -2.51 -9.03
C LEU A 208 12.68 -2.71 -7.55
N ILE A 209 13.96 -3.01 -7.23
CA ILE A 209 14.44 -3.13 -5.83
C ILE A 209 14.36 -1.77 -5.16
N GLU A 210 14.86 -0.75 -5.85
CA GLU A 210 14.92 0.63 -5.39
C GLU A 210 13.52 1.15 -5.07
N SER A 211 12.52 0.85 -5.92
CA SER A 211 11.11 1.20 -5.66
C SER A 211 10.48 0.50 -4.45
N ALA A 212 10.88 -0.75 -4.15
CA ALA A 212 10.37 -1.50 -2.99
C ALA A 212 11.05 -1.08 -1.68
N ALA A 213 12.31 -0.63 -1.74
CA ALA A 213 13.02 -0.08 -0.60
C ALA A 213 12.36 1.22 -0.10
N LEU A 214 11.88 2.07 -1.01
CA LEU A 214 11.14 3.29 -0.66
C LEU A 214 9.87 2.97 0.14
N TYR A 215 9.12 1.93 -0.25
CA TYR A 215 7.96 1.47 0.51
C TYR A 215 8.35 1.01 1.93
N SER A 216 9.41 0.20 2.04
CA SER A 216 9.91 -0.29 3.34
C SER A 216 10.34 0.86 4.26
N ILE A 217 11.00 1.90 3.72
CA ILE A 217 11.43 3.08 4.48
C ILE A 217 10.23 3.85 5.03
N LEU A 218 9.18 4.05 4.23
CA LEU A 218 7.95 4.72 4.67
C LEU A 218 7.21 3.89 5.72
N ALA A 219 7.15 2.57 5.57
CA ALA A 219 6.57 1.67 6.56
C ALA A 219 7.33 1.68 7.90
N VAL A 220 8.68 1.70 7.88
CA VAL A 220 9.50 1.86 9.08
C VAL A 220 9.24 3.21 9.75
N CYS A 221 9.24 4.31 8.99
CA CYS A 221 8.93 5.64 9.53
C CYS A 221 7.54 5.64 10.19
N PHE A 222 6.52 5.10 9.51
CA PHE A 222 5.18 5.00 10.08
C PHE A 222 5.17 4.20 11.38
N LEU A 223 5.82 3.04 11.42
CA LEU A 223 5.91 2.21 12.62
C LEU A 223 6.63 2.93 13.78
N VAL A 224 7.73 3.63 13.50
CA VAL A 224 8.47 4.40 14.52
C VAL A 224 7.60 5.54 15.06
N LEU A 225 6.93 6.30 14.20
CA LEU A 225 6.00 7.34 14.65
C LEU A 225 4.82 6.77 15.44
N TYR A 226 4.27 5.63 14.99
CA TYR A 226 3.17 4.94 15.66
C TYR A 226 3.58 4.36 17.02
N ALA A 227 4.79 3.85 17.16
CA ALA A 227 5.33 3.32 18.42
C ALA A 227 5.72 4.44 19.40
N VAL A 228 6.35 5.52 18.92
CA VAL A 228 6.82 6.63 19.76
C VAL A 228 5.66 7.47 20.29
N ASN A 229 4.59 7.68 19.52
CA ASN A 229 3.44 8.47 19.97
C ASN A 229 2.64 7.82 21.11
N ASN A 230 2.92 6.56 21.46
CA ASN A 230 2.31 5.84 22.58
C ASN A 230 3.33 5.49 23.69
N GLY A 231 4.60 5.87 23.54
CA GLY A 231 5.66 5.67 24.54
C GLY A 231 5.90 6.87 25.44
N ILE A 232 5.05 7.90 25.33
CA ILE A 232 5.04 9.11 26.16
C ILE A 232 3.78 9.10 27.03
N ASP A 233 3.63 8.03 27.81
CA ASP A 233 2.86 8.00 29.06
C ASP A 233 3.78 7.50 30.17
#